data_AF-A0A852AFY4-F1
#
_entry.id   AF-A0A852AFY4-F1
#
_cell.length_a   1.000
_cell.length_b   1.000
_cell.length_c   1.000
_cell.angle_alpha   90.00
_cell.angle_beta   90.00
_cell.angle_gamma   90.00
#
_symmetry.space_group_name_H-M   'P 1'
#
loop_
_entity.id
_entity.type
_entity.pdbx_description
1 polymer ?
#
loop_
_entity_poly.entity_id
_entity_poly.type
_entity_poly.pdbx_seq_one_letter_code
_entity_poly.pdbx_strand_id
1 'polypeptide(L)'
;SPPCGRLQVSLRYSYGSQQLLVRVLRARDLPAKDSNGFSDPYVKIYLLPDRKKKFQTKVLRRTLNPEWDETFSFGVPFAELPARRLHFSVYDFDRFSRHDLIGQVVMDNLLEAAEARPEVAVWRDIQEGTGEKADLGEVNFSLCYLSLSSHLSLSSPVPPVPVCGGPPADPYVKASLMAEGRRLKKRKTSIKKNTLNPNYNEALVFDVPHESVHHVSLTIAVVDYD
;
A
#
# COMPACT_ATOMS: atom_id res chain seq x y z
N SER A 1 -16.04 12.14 -6.91
CA SER A 1 -15.51 13.43 -6.45
C SER A 1 -14.97 14.22 -7.61
N PRO A 2 -14.91 15.56 -7.55
CA PRO A 2 -14.11 16.33 -8.49
C PRO A 2 -12.63 15.89 -8.43
N PRO A 3 -11.86 15.99 -9.52
CA PRO A 3 -10.46 15.60 -9.53
C PRO A 3 -9.60 16.53 -8.66
N CYS A 4 -8.59 15.98 -7.99
CA CYS A 4 -7.65 16.68 -7.11
C CYS A 4 -6.48 17.29 -7.92
N GLY A 5 -6.81 17.94 -9.04
CA GLY A 5 -5.84 18.42 -10.02
C GLY A 5 -5.53 17.37 -11.11
N ARG A 6 -4.49 17.62 -11.90
CA ARG A 6 -4.09 16.77 -13.04
C ARG A 6 -2.59 16.58 -13.09
N LEU A 7 -2.14 15.38 -13.49
CA LEU A 7 -0.74 15.01 -13.65
C LEU A 7 -0.39 14.81 -15.13
N GLN A 8 0.73 15.36 -15.57
CA GLN A 8 1.26 15.18 -16.92
C GLN A 8 2.43 14.18 -16.93
N VAL A 9 2.30 13.12 -17.73
CA VAL A 9 3.25 12.01 -17.80
C VAL A 9 3.52 11.65 -19.27
N SER A 10 4.75 11.27 -19.61
CA SER A 10 5.07 10.61 -20.88
C SER A 10 5.75 9.26 -20.65
N LEU A 11 5.52 8.33 -21.57
CA LEU A 11 6.06 6.98 -21.52
C LEU A 11 6.85 6.70 -22.79
N ARG A 12 7.94 5.95 -22.65
CA ARG A 12 8.70 5.44 -23.79
C ARG A 12 9.32 4.10 -23.44
N TYR A 13 9.25 3.13 -24.35
CA TYR A 13 9.99 1.89 -24.20
C TYR A 13 11.39 1.98 -24.82
N SER A 14 12.40 1.52 -24.09
CA SER A 14 13.78 1.36 -24.54
C SER A 14 14.07 -0.12 -24.78
N TYR A 15 14.05 -0.54 -26.05
CA TYR A 15 14.28 -1.95 -26.42
C TYR A 15 15.71 -2.41 -26.10
N GLY A 16 16.70 -1.53 -26.28
CA GLY A 16 18.11 -1.87 -26.04
C GLY A 16 18.42 -2.19 -24.57
N SER A 17 17.73 -1.54 -23.63
CA SER A 17 17.89 -1.78 -22.19
C SER A 17 16.74 -2.56 -21.56
N GLN A 18 15.73 -2.96 -22.34
CA GLN A 18 14.49 -3.58 -21.88
C GLN A 18 13.84 -2.83 -20.70
N GLN A 19 13.68 -1.52 -20.87
CA GLN A 19 13.18 -0.63 -19.83
C GLN A 19 12.00 0.21 -20.31
N LEU A 20 10.99 0.31 -19.44
CA LEU A 20 9.96 1.33 -19.54
C LEU A 20 10.48 2.61 -18.89
N LEU A 21 10.65 3.66 -19.69
CA LEU A 21 10.97 5.00 -19.24
C LEU A 21 9.67 5.75 -18.94
N VAL A 22 9.57 6.27 -17.72
CA VAL A 22 8.41 7.01 -17.21
C VAL A 22 8.88 8.40 -16.85
N ARG A 23 8.42 9.40 -17.58
CA ARG A 23 8.75 10.80 -17.30
C ARG A 23 7.55 11.47 -16.63
N VAL A 24 7.76 11.94 -15.40
CA VAL A 24 6.77 12.73 -14.66
C VAL A 24 7.12 14.20 -14.86
N LEU A 25 6.31 14.89 -15.67
CA LEU A 25 6.63 16.26 -16.08
C LEU A 25 6.20 17.26 -15.01
N ARG A 26 4.89 17.31 -14.72
CA ARG A 26 4.29 18.35 -13.87
C ARG A 26 2.89 17.99 -13.43
N ALA A 27 2.39 18.67 -12.41
CA ALA A 27 0.97 18.69 -12.06
C ALA A 27 0.39 20.10 -12.09
N ARG A 28 -0.94 20.20 -12.20
CA ARG A 28 -1.69 21.46 -12.16
C ARG A 28 -2.87 21.34 -11.22
N ASP A 29 -3.20 22.46 -10.59
CA ASP A 29 -4.41 22.64 -9.78
C ASP A 29 -4.51 21.63 -8.62
N LEU A 30 -3.38 21.33 -7.96
CA LEU A 30 -3.39 20.50 -6.76
C LEU A 30 -4.13 21.21 -5.62
N PRO A 31 -4.83 20.48 -4.73
CA PRO A 31 -5.41 21.06 -3.53
C PRO A 31 -4.30 21.47 -2.55
N ALA A 32 -4.52 22.58 -1.83
CA ALA A 32 -3.70 22.92 -0.68
C ALA A 32 -4.01 21.98 0.49
N LYS A 33 -3.00 21.29 1.01
CA LYS A 33 -3.12 20.47 2.23
C LYS A 33 -2.49 21.16 3.45
N ASP A 34 -1.52 22.05 3.23
CA ASP A 34 -0.96 22.86 4.29
C ASP A 34 -1.86 24.02 4.71
N SER A 35 -1.76 24.40 5.99
CA SER A 35 -2.39 25.61 6.54
C SER A 35 -1.90 26.92 5.90
N ASN A 36 -0.76 26.88 5.20
CA ASN A 36 -0.18 28.01 4.49
C ASN A 36 -0.89 28.29 3.13
N GLY A 37 -1.85 27.46 2.73
CA GLY A 37 -2.59 27.58 1.47
C GLY A 37 -1.89 26.97 0.25
N PHE A 38 -0.84 26.16 0.46
CA PHE A 38 -0.10 25.43 -0.57
C PHE A 38 0.02 23.94 -0.20
N SER A 39 0.86 23.23 -0.96
CA SER A 39 1.39 21.92 -0.64
C SER A 39 2.86 21.86 -1.02
N ASP A 40 3.55 20.85 -0.52
CA ASP A 40 4.91 20.43 -0.84
C ASP A 40 4.89 19.13 -1.67
N PRO A 41 4.38 19.13 -2.91
CA PRO A 41 4.01 17.91 -3.61
C PRO A 41 5.20 17.07 -4.07
N TYR A 42 5.01 15.75 -4.02
CA TYR A 42 5.86 14.75 -4.66
C TYR A 42 5.05 13.53 -5.12
N VAL A 43 5.61 12.74 -6.05
CA VAL A 43 4.92 11.58 -6.64
C VAL A 43 5.69 10.30 -6.34
N LYS A 44 5.00 9.29 -5.81
CA LYS A 44 5.48 7.90 -5.76
C LYS A 44 4.97 7.13 -6.97
N ILE A 45 5.82 6.29 -7.56
CA ILE A 45 5.52 5.58 -8.81
C ILE A 45 5.78 4.09 -8.60
N TYR A 46 4.78 3.27 -8.93
CA TYR A 46 4.82 1.81 -8.84
C TYR A 46 4.47 1.19 -10.19
N LEU A 47 5.11 0.06 -10.52
CA LEU A 47 4.76 -0.76 -11.68
C LEU A 47 4.04 -2.02 -11.21
N LEU A 48 2.73 -1.94 -11.11
CA LEU A 48 1.88 -3.01 -10.60
C LEU A 48 1.96 -4.26 -11.49
N PRO A 49 1.82 -5.47 -10.89
CA PRO A 49 1.48 -5.73 -9.49
C PRO A 49 2.66 -5.60 -8.50
N ASP A 50 3.88 -5.33 -8.98
CA ASP A 50 5.03 -5.15 -8.10
C ASP A 50 4.89 -3.85 -7.28
N ARG A 51 4.82 -4.01 -5.97
CA ARG A 51 4.77 -2.92 -4.98
C ARG A 51 6.10 -2.72 -4.25
N LYS A 52 7.06 -3.64 -4.40
CA LYS A 52 8.35 -3.58 -3.71
C LYS A 52 9.22 -2.49 -4.31
N LYS A 53 9.34 -2.47 -5.64
CA LYS A 53 10.10 -1.44 -6.34
C LYS A 53 9.24 -0.21 -6.57
N LYS A 54 9.70 0.93 -6.04
CA LYS A 54 9.07 2.23 -6.23
C LYS A 54 10.10 3.30 -6.55
N PHE A 55 9.69 4.29 -7.31
CA PHE A 55 10.44 5.54 -7.49
C PHE A 55 9.70 6.69 -6.83
N GLN A 56 10.43 7.78 -6.58
CA GLN A 56 9.89 8.99 -6.01
C GLN A 56 10.51 10.19 -6.70
N THR A 57 9.70 11.20 -7.01
CA THR A 57 10.21 12.51 -7.43
C THR A 57 10.80 13.28 -6.25
N LYS A 58 11.49 14.37 -6.56
CA LYS A 58 11.81 15.40 -5.57
C LYS A 58 10.53 16.00 -4.99
N VAL A 59 10.65 16.47 -3.76
CA VAL A 59 9.65 17.31 -3.09
C VAL A 59 9.86 18.73 -3.57
N LEU A 60 8.83 19.34 -4.16
CA LEU A 60 8.84 20.75 -4.53
C LEU A 60 8.02 21.53 -3.51
N ARG A 61 8.63 22.53 -2.87
CA ARG A 61 8.00 23.23 -1.74
C ARG A 61 7.00 24.29 -2.20
N ARG A 62 5.91 24.45 -1.45
CA ARG A 62 4.97 25.56 -1.50
C ARG A 62 4.45 25.83 -2.92
N THR A 63 3.93 24.80 -3.58
CA THR A 63 3.40 24.90 -4.94
C THR A 63 2.21 23.97 -5.16
N LEU A 64 1.18 24.48 -5.85
CA LEU A 64 0.05 23.68 -6.33
C LEU A 64 0.19 23.30 -7.82
N ASN A 65 1.30 23.73 -8.44
CA ASN A 65 1.60 23.54 -9.86
C ASN A 65 3.07 23.10 -10.04
N PRO A 66 3.48 21.97 -9.44
CA PRO A 66 4.86 21.51 -9.49
C PRO A 66 5.31 21.13 -10.91
N GLU A 67 6.56 21.42 -11.25
CA GLU A 67 7.24 20.94 -12.46
C GLU A 67 8.48 20.15 -12.05
N TRP A 68 8.37 18.82 -12.02
CA TRP A 68 9.46 17.92 -11.61
C TRP A 68 10.43 17.65 -12.75
N ASP A 69 9.88 17.37 -13.92
CA ASP A 69 10.62 16.94 -15.11
C ASP A 69 11.64 15.80 -14.85
N GLU A 70 11.18 14.75 -14.18
CA GLU A 70 12.02 13.62 -13.76
C GLU A 70 11.69 12.36 -14.56
N THR A 71 12.72 11.61 -14.97
CA THR A 71 12.57 10.34 -15.71
C THR A 71 13.04 9.16 -14.87
N PHE A 72 12.22 8.12 -14.81
CA PHE A 72 12.45 6.89 -14.06
C PHE A 72 12.44 5.68 -14.99
N SER A 73 13.25 4.66 -14.68
CA SER A 73 13.38 3.45 -15.49
C SER A 73 12.92 2.21 -14.75
N PHE A 74 11.90 1.54 -15.28
CA PHE A 74 11.47 0.23 -14.81
C PHE A 74 12.02 -0.84 -15.75
N GLY A 75 12.81 -1.78 -15.21
CA GLY A 75 13.20 -2.99 -15.95
C GLY A 75 11.99 -3.89 -16.07
N VAL A 76 11.48 -4.05 -17.30
CA VAL A 76 10.32 -4.88 -17.60
C VAL A 76 10.43 -5.37 -19.05
N PRO A 77 10.35 -6.69 -19.29
CA PRO A 77 10.32 -7.22 -20.65
C PRO A 77 9.14 -6.65 -21.44
N PHE A 78 9.36 -6.35 -22.72
CA PHE A 78 8.34 -5.73 -23.58
C PHE A 78 7.03 -6.53 -23.62
N ALA A 79 7.14 -7.87 -23.70
CA ALA A 79 6.01 -8.78 -23.71
C ALA A 79 5.16 -8.75 -22.43
N GLU A 80 5.70 -8.27 -21.31
CA GLU A 80 4.95 -8.16 -20.06
C GLU A 80 4.17 -6.85 -19.94
N LEU A 81 4.50 -5.82 -20.72
CA LEU A 81 3.86 -4.49 -20.62
C LEU A 81 2.32 -4.52 -20.66
N PRO A 82 1.65 -5.34 -21.49
CA PRO A 82 0.18 -5.41 -21.52
C PRO A 82 -0.45 -5.84 -20.19
N ALA A 83 0.28 -6.60 -19.36
CA ALA A 83 -0.19 -7.09 -18.06
C ALA A 83 0.20 -6.15 -16.90
N ARG A 84 0.89 -5.05 -17.19
CA ARG A 84 1.40 -4.10 -16.19
C ARG A 84 0.56 -2.83 -16.16
N ARG A 85 0.59 -2.17 -15.01
CA ARG A 85 -0.07 -0.88 -14.80
C ARG A 85 0.86 0.06 -14.04
N LEU A 86 0.88 1.33 -14.43
CA LEU A 86 1.58 2.35 -13.64
C LEU A 86 0.61 2.95 -12.63
N HIS A 87 1.07 3.04 -11.39
CA HIS A 87 0.32 3.66 -10.31
C HIS A 87 1.13 4.82 -9.73
N PHE A 88 0.58 6.02 -9.84
CA PHE A 88 1.13 7.25 -9.31
C PHE A 88 0.32 7.65 -8.08
N SER A 89 1.00 7.80 -6.94
CA SER A 89 0.41 8.38 -5.72
C SER A 89 1.04 9.76 -5.50
N VAL A 90 0.23 10.81 -5.54
CA VAL A 90 0.64 12.20 -5.31
C VAL A 90 0.43 12.53 -3.84
N TYR A 91 1.48 12.97 -3.17
CA TYR A 91 1.48 13.29 -1.75
C TYR A 91 1.87 14.74 -1.51
N ASP A 92 1.39 15.29 -0.41
CA ASP A 92 1.99 16.43 0.25
C ASP A 92 3.07 15.96 1.25
N PHE A 93 4.23 16.61 1.27
CA PHE A 93 5.28 16.30 2.22
C PHE A 93 5.11 17.10 3.51
N ASP A 94 5.07 16.38 4.63
CA ASP A 94 5.08 16.97 5.96
C ASP A 94 6.35 16.62 6.72
N ARG A 95 6.98 17.63 7.35
CA ARG A 95 8.20 17.39 8.12
C ARG A 95 7.93 16.69 9.47
N PHE A 96 6.78 16.97 10.08
CA PHE A 96 6.50 16.61 11.47
C PHE A 96 5.24 15.76 11.63
N SER A 97 4.55 15.43 10.54
CA SER A 97 3.35 14.59 10.51
C SER A 97 3.44 13.57 9.38
N ARG A 98 2.43 12.69 9.33
CA ARG A 98 2.26 11.80 8.19
C ARG A 98 1.95 12.64 6.95
N HIS A 99 2.61 12.30 5.85
CA HIS A 99 2.39 12.93 4.55
C HIS A 99 0.96 12.69 4.05
N ASP A 100 0.28 13.75 3.67
CA ASP A 100 -1.09 13.68 3.18
C ASP A 100 -1.15 13.15 1.74
N LEU A 101 -2.02 12.16 1.51
CA LEU A 101 -2.32 11.74 0.13
C LEU A 101 -3.21 12.82 -0.52
N ILE A 102 -2.74 13.38 -1.63
CA ILE A 102 -3.52 14.28 -2.47
C ILE A 102 -4.44 13.47 -3.37
N GLY A 103 -3.89 12.44 -4.03
CA GLY A 103 -4.68 11.55 -4.87
C GLY A 103 -3.82 10.63 -5.73
N GLN A 104 -4.46 9.92 -6.65
CA GLN A 104 -3.84 8.82 -7.38
C GLN A 104 -4.20 8.85 -8.87
N VAL A 105 -3.28 8.33 -9.69
CA VAL A 105 -3.50 8.07 -11.11
C VAL A 105 -3.08 6.63 -11.40
N VAL A 106 -3.95 5.88 -12.06
CA VAL A 106 -3.62 4.57 -12.63
C VAL A 106 -3.60 4.69 -14.14
N MET A 107 -2.50 4.25 -14.77
CA MET A 107 -2.40 4.13 -16.21
C MET A 107 -2.33 2.66 -16.60
N ASP A 108 -3.34 2.24 -17.34
CA ASP A 108 -3.41 0.95 -18.03
C ASP A 108 -2.91 1.09 -19.48
N ASN A 109 -2.90 -0.01 -20.25
CA ASN A 109 -2.52 -0.04 -21.66
C ASN A 109 -1.16 0.64 -21.94
N LEU A 110 -0.17 0.33 -21.10
CA LEU A 110 1.16 0.96 -21.15
C LEU A 110 1.86 0.78 -22.50
N LEU A 111 1.55 -0.29 -23.23
CA LEU A 111 2.09 -0.58 -24.56
C LEU A 111 1.81 0.56 -25.54
N GLU A 112 0.54 0.93 -25.72
CA GLU A 112 0.12 1.96 -26.67
C GLU A 112 0.78 3.31 -26.35
N ALA A 113 0.80 3.68 -25.07
CA ALA A 113 1.41 4.92 -24.63
C ALA A 113 2.94 4.93 -24.78
N ALA A 114 3.61 3.79 -24.58
CA ALA A 114 5.07 3.70 -24.68
C ALA A 114 5.58 3.58 -26.13
N GLU A 115 4.74 3.14 -27.06
CA GLU A 115 5.04 3.03 -28.49
C GLU A 115 4.59 4.25 -29.32
N ALA A 116 3.87 5.20 -28.71
CA ALA A 116 3.43 6.41 -29.38
C ALA A 116 4.60 7.17 -30.04
N ARG A 117 4.41 7.53 -31.32
CA ARG A 117 5.36 8.33 -32.12
C ARG A 117 4.64 9.55 -32.70
N PRO A 118 5.06 10.79 -32.37
CA PRO A 118 6.12 11.16 -31.42
C PRO A 118 5.77 10.79 -29.96
N GLU A 119 6.75 10.87 -29.05
CA GLU A 119 6.48 10.71 -27.61
C GLU A 119 5.51 11.82 -27.16
N VAL A 120 4.32 11.45 -26.72
CA VAL A 120 3.27 12.40 -26.31
C VAL A 120 3.13 12.40 -24.79
N ALA A 121 3.25 13.58 -24.19
CA ALA A 121 2.92 13.78 -22.80
C ALA A 121 1.40 13.88 -22.63
N VAL A 122 0.82 12.99 -21.82
CA VAL A 122 -0.62 12.91 -21.59
C VAL A 122 -0.99 13.49 -20.22
N TRP A 123 -2.11 14.20 -20.17
CA TRP A 123 -2.73 14.59 -18.90
C TRP A 123 -3.61 13.46 -18.38
N ARG A 124 -3.58 13.29 -17.06
CA ARG A 124 -4.45 12.38 -16.32
C ARG A 124 -4.99 13.08 -15.10
N ASP A 125 -6.29 12.94 -14.89
CA ASP A 125 -6.97 13.50 -13.73
C ASP A 125 -6.55 12.74 -12.48
N ILE A 126 -6.17 13.48 -11.44
CA ILE A 126 -5.80 12.91 -10.15
C ILE A 126 -7.11 12.58 -9.44
N GLN A 127 -7.38 11.29 -9.28
CA GLN A 127 -8.55 10.83 -8.55
C GLN A 127 -8.26 10.94 -7.06
N GLU A 128 -9.26 11.40 -6.31
CA GLU A 128 -9.19 11.39 -4.85
C GLU A 128 -9.02 9.94 -4.39
N GLY A 129 -7.84 9.61 -3.89
CA GLY A 129 -7.59 8.30 -3.34
C GLY A 129 -8.30 8.22 -2.00
N THR A 130 -9.17 7.23 -1.79
CA THR A 130 -9.34 6.71 -0.44
C THR A 130 -7.95 6.28 -0.04
N GLY A 131 -7.31 7.01 0.88
CA GLY A 131 -5.89 6.85 1.24
C GLY A 131 -5.45 5.41 1.09
N GLU A 132 -4.32 5.14 0.40
CA GLU A 132 -3.78 3.78 0.24
C GLU A 132 -4.18 3.02 1.48
N LYS A 133 -5.05 1.98 1.39
CA LYS A 133 -5.26 1.06 2.50
C LYS A 133 -3.85 0.83 2.99
N ALA A 134 -3.53 1.40 4.16
CA ALA A 134 -2.15 1.58 4.52
C ALA A 134 -1.50 0.21 4.34
N ASP A 135 -0.24 0.15 3.92
CA ASP A 135 0.45 -1.11 4.06
C ASP A 135 0.52 -1.38 5.58
N LEU A 136 -0.52 -2.04 6.10
CA LEU A 136 -0.78 -2.28 7.52
C LEU A 136 0.17 -3.37 8.05
N GLY A 137 1.12 -3.79 7.23
CA GLY A 137 1.96 -4.95 7.44
C GLY A 137 1.23 -6.25 7.13
N GLU A 138 2.00 -7.33 7.14
CA GLU A 138 1.51 -8.70 7.04
C GLU A 138 1.59 -9.38 8.41
N VAL A 139 0.74 -10.38 8.66
CA VAL A 139 0.78 -11.19 9.88
C VAL A 139 1.03 -12.63 9.51
N ASN A 140 2.11 -13.21 10.01
CA ASN A 140 2.41 -14.63 9.85
C ASN A 140 1.82 -15.44 11.01
N PHE A 141 1.07 -16.49 10.68
CA PHE A 141 0.54 -17.42 11.66
C PHE A 141 0.41 -18.84 11.08
N SER A 142 0.33 -19.82 11.97
CA SER A 142 0.05 -21.21 11.70
C SER A 142 -1.24 -21.59 12.42
N LEU A 143 -2.05 -22.40 11.75
CA LEU A 143 -3.33 -22.90 12.26
C LEU A 143 -3.22 -24.42 12.42
N CYS A 144 -3.60 -24.94 13.57
CA CYS A 144 -3.65 -26.38 13.82
C CYS A 144 -4.96 -26.75 14.52
N TYR A 145 -5.67 -27.73 13.98
CA TYR A 145 -6.91 -28.27 14.56
C TYR A 145 -6.71 -29.73 14.96
N LEU A 146 -6.97 -30.03 16.23
CA LEU A 146 -6.95 -31.39 16.76
C LEU A 146 -8.40 -31.83 17.04
N SER A 147 -8.93 -32.71 16.20
CA SER A 147 -10.32 -33.20 16.27
C SER A 147 -10.64 -33.93 17.58
N LEU A 148 -9.68 -34.68 18.12
CA LEU A 148 -9.86 -35.47 19.35
C LEU A 148 -9.99 -34.62 20.62
N SER A 149 -9.35 -33.45 20.65
CA SER A 149 -9.40 -32.52 21.79
C SER A 149 -10.25 -31.28 21.51
N SER A 150 -10.90 -31.20 20.34
CA SER A 150 -11.65 -30.01 19.89
C SER A 150 -10.81 -28.73 19.98
N HIS A 151 -9.52 -28.81 19.71
CA HIS A 151 -8.57 -27.73 20.01
C HIS A 151 -8.06 -27.08 18.73
N LEU A 152 -8.32 -25.78 18.57
CA LEU A 152 -7.77 -24.95 17.50
C LEU A 152 -6.68 -24.04 18.07
N SER A 153 -5.43 -24.19 17.62
CA SER A 153 -4.33 -23.31 18.00
C SER A 153 -3.89 -22.42 16.84
N LEU A 154 -3.67 -21.14 17.16
CA LEU A 154 -3.03 -20.15 16.31
C LEU A 154 -1.65 -19.84 16.89
N SER A 155 -0.57 -20.21 16.22
CA SER A 155 0.81 -19.81 16.59
C SER A 155 1.35 -18.81 15.57
N SER A 156 2.09 -17.79 15.99
CA SER A 156 2.63 -16.76 15.09
C SER A 156 4.15 -16.95 14.92
N PRO A 157 4.65 -17.74 13.96
CA PRO A 157 6.09 -17.82 13.72
C PRO A 157 6.57 -16.77 12.71
N VAL A 158 7.61 -16.02 13.11
CA VAL A 158 8.58 -15.25 12.28
C VAL A 158 8.08 -13.89 11.71
N PRO A 159 8.88 -12.80 11.78
CA PRO A 159 8.37 -11.44 11.62
C PRO A 159 8.05 -11.06 10.17
N PRO A 160 7.14 -10.09 9.95
CA PRO A 160 6.92 -9.47 8.66
C PRO A 160 8.12 -8.62 8.21
N VAL A 161 8.20 -8.42 6.89
CA VAL A 161 9.17 -7.56 6.19
C VAL A 161 8.96 -6.10 6.64
N PRO A 162 10.03 -5.29 6.84
CA PRO A 162 9.91 -3.95 7.41
C PRO A 162 9.02 -3.02 6.56
N VAL A 163 7.95 -2.50 7.15
CA VAL A 163 7.33 -1.26 6.69
C VAL A 163 8.13 -0.11 7.29
N CYS A 164 8.98 0.52 6.46
CA CYS A 164 9.76 1.69 6.88
C CYS A 164 8.83 2.86 7.27
N GLY A 165 8.97 3.35 8.52
CA GLY A 165 8.70 4.76 8.86
C GLY A 165 7.42 5.11 9.62
N GLY A 166 6.74 4.16 10.28
CA GLY A 166 5.63 4.49 11.20
C GLY A 166 6.11 5.01 12.57
N PRO A 167 5.26 5.75 13.33
CA PRO A 167 5.55 6.07 14.73
C PRO A 167 5.70 4.79 15.58
N PRO A 168 6.35 4.87 16.76
CA PRO A 168 6.34 3.79 17.74
C PRO A 168 4.93 3.26 17.98
N ALA A 169 4.76 1.93 17.98
CA ALA A 169 3.49 1.26 18.28
C ALA A 169 3.69 0.18 19.35
N ASP A 170 2.62 -0.15 20.06
CA ASP A 170 2.52 -1.19 21.08
C ASP A 170 1.58 -2.32 20.60
N PRO A 171 1.93 -3.06 19.53
CA PRO A 171 0.99 -3.97 18.88
C PRO A 171 0.68 -5.24 19.69
N TYR A 172 -0.56 -5.70 19.59
CA TYR A 172 -1.00 -7.06 19.97
C TYR A 172 -1.93 -7.67 18.92
N VAL A 173 -1.95 -9.00 18.85
CA VAL A 173 -2.85 -9.73 17.93
C VAL A 173 -4.11 -10.15 18.69
N LYS A 174 -5.28 -9.92 18.06
CA LYS A 174 -6.60 -10.29 18.56
C LYS A 174 -7.24 -11.31 17.60
N ALA A 175 -7.50 -12.51 18.09
CA ALA A 175 -8.23 -13.54 17.36
C ALA A 175 -9.67 -13.66 17.90
N SER A 176 -10.65 -13.63 17.00
CA SER A 176 -12.07 -13.77 17.32
C SER A 176 -12.66 -14.96 16.59
N LEU A 177 -13.22 -15.91 17.34
CA LEU A 177 -14.01 -17.02 16.80
C LEU A 177 -15.42 -16.51 16.51
N MET A 178 -15.87 -16.74 15.29
CA MET A 178 -17.13 -16.26 14.74
C MET A 178 -17.97 -17.46 14.29
N ALA A 179 -19.30 -17.38 14.43
CA ALA A 179 -20.26 -18.28 13.82
C ALA A 179 -21.50 -17.49 13.42
N GLU A 180 -22.01 -17.71 12.19
CA GLU A 180 -23.21 -17.01 11.68
C GLU A 180 -23.15 -15.48 11.82
N GLY A 181 -21.97 -14.90 11.60
CA GLY A 181 -21.72 -13.46 11.75
C GLY A 181 -21.66 -12.94 13.19
N ARG A 182 -21.86 -13.79 14.20
CA ARG A 182 -21.77 -13.45 15.63
C ARG A 182 -20.43 -13.89 16.21
N ARG A 183 -19.87 -13.07 17.11
CA ARG A 183 -18.63 -13.39 17.82
C ARG A 183 -18.92 -14.31 19.00
N LEU A 184 -18.37 -15.53 18.96
CA LEU A 184 -18.51 -16.52 20.03
C LEU A 184 -17.47 -16.32 21.14
N LYS A 185 -16.19 -16.16 20.76
CA LYS A 185 -15.09 -16.04 21.73
C LYS A 185 -13.96 -15.19 21.17
N LYS A 186 -13.22 -14.52 22.06
CA LYS A 186 -12.10 -13.63 21.72
C LYS A 186 -10.90 -13.96 22.59
N ARG A 187 -9.72 -14.03 21.99
CA ARG A 187 -8.43 -14.11 22.69
C ARG A 187 -7.44 -13.10 22.10
N LYS A 188 -6.42 -12.75 22.88
CA LYS A 188 -5.37 -11.81 22.48
C LYS A 188 -4.00 -12.30 22.95
N THR A 189 -2.96 -11.91 22.24
CA THR A 189 -1.57 -12.10 22.66
C THR A 189 -1.15 -11.09 23.73
N SER A 190 0.07 -11.21 24.23
CA SER A 190 0.76 -10.13 24.92
C SER A 190 0.93 -8.90 24.03
N ILE A 191 1.09 -7.75 24.66
CA ILE A 191 1.40 -6.47 24.02
C ILE A 191 2.92 -6.37 23.92
N LYS A 192 3.44 -6.05 22.74
CA LYS A 192 4.87 -5.79 22.53
C LYS A 192 5.07 -4.29 22.40
N LYS A 193 5.80 -3.70 23.34
CA LYS A 193 5.98 -2.24 23.38
C LYS A 193 6.99 -1.76 22.35
N ASN A 194 6.74 -0.58 21.78
CA ASN A 194 7.65 0.18 20.93
C ASN A 194 8.28 -0.65 19.80
N THR A 195 7.45 -1.36 19.03
CA THR A 195 7.92 -2.17 17.91
C THR A 195 6.91 -2.22 16.76
N LEU A 196 7.42 -2.16 15.54
CA LEU A 196 6.65 -2.41 14.31
C LEU A 196 6.82 -3.86 13.81
N ASN A 197 7.68 -4.65 14.44
CA ASN A 197 7.97 -6.04 14.07
C ASN A 197 7.86 -6.95 15.31
N PRO A 198 6.65 -7.09 15.89
CA PRO A 198 6.46 -7.88 17.10
C PRO A 198 6.64 -9.38 16.81
N ASN A 199 7.34 -10.08 17.71
CA ASN A 199 7.35 -11.53 17.77
C ASN A 199 6.61 -12.00 19.03
N TYR A 200 5.49 -12.68 18.85
CA TYR A 200 4.66 -13.16 19.95
C TYR A 200 5.06 -14.57 20.40
N ASN A 201 5.26 -15.52 19.47
CA ASN A 201 5.45 -16.95 19.78
C ASN A 201 4.40 -17.51 20.77
N GLU A 202 3.19 -16.96 20.74
CA GLU A 202 2.09 -17.33 21.62
C GLU A 202 1.06 -18.17 20.86
N ALA A 203 0.45 -19.12 21.56
CA ALA A 203 -0.66 -19.92 21.04
C ALA A 203 -1.99 -19.38 21.57
N LEU A 204 -2.90 -18.99 20.67
CA LEU A 204 -4.29 -18.69 21.03
C LEU A 204 -5.16 -19.92 20.78
N VAL A 205 -5.79 -20.41 21.84
CA VAL A 205 -6.50 -21.70 21.85
C VAL A 205 -8.02 -21.53 21.86
N PHE A 206 -8.73 -22.20 20.97
CA PHE A 206 -10.20 -22.22 20.98
C PHE A 206 -10.73 -23.65 21.07
N ASP A 207 -11.73 -23.84 21.92
CA ASP A 207 -12.48 -25.08 22.03
C ASP A 207 -13.57 -25.08 20.95
N VAL A 208 -13.39 -25.88 19.91
CA VAL A 208 -14.26 -25.99 18.73
C VAL A 208 -14.62 -27.48 18.52
N PRO A 209 -15.86 -27.88 18.86
CA PRO A 209 -16.34 -29.23 18.60
C PRO A 209 -16.22 -29.60 17.12
N HIS A 210 -15.89 -30.87 16.84
CA HIS A 210 -15.72 -31.37 15.47
C HIS A 210 -16.93 -31.07 14.56
N GLU A 211 -18.14 -31.24 15.07
CA GLU A 211 -19.39 -30.98 14.35
C GLU A 211 -19.56 -29.50 13.95
N SER A 212 -18.92 -28.60 14.68
CA SER A 212 -19.05 -27.15 14.48
C SER A 212 -17.91 -26.55 13.67
N VAL A 213 -16.83 -27.29 13.39
CA VAL A 213 -15.61 -26.73 12.79
C VAL A 213 -15.85 -26.13 11.40
N HIS A 214 -16.80 -26.68 10.63
CA HIS A 214 -17.17 -26.19 9.30
C HIS A 214 -18.08 -24.95 9.33
N HIS A 215 -18.66 -24.63 10.48
CA HIS A 215 -19.62 -23.53 10.65
C HIS A 215 -19.01 -22.31 11.36
N VAL A 216 -17.74 -22.40 11.75
CA VAL A 216 -17.03 -21.31 12.42
C VAL A 216 -15.98 -20.67 11.51
N SER A 217 -15.65 -19.42 11.78
CA SER A 217 -14.52 -18.72 11.17
C SER A 217 -13.69 -17.99 12.22
N LEU A 218 -12.42 -17.74 11.90
CA LEU A 218 -11.54 -16.92 12.72
C LEU A 218 -11.31 -15.57 12.04
N THR A 219 -11.51 -14.49 12.79
CA THR A 219 -11.09 -13.15 12.40
C THR A 219 -9.87 -12.74 13.22
N ILE A 220 -8.78 -12.41 12.53
CA ILE A 220 -7.51 -11.99 13.14
C ILE A 220 -7.29 -10.51 12.83
N ALA A 221 -6.90 -9.73 13.84
CA ALA A 221 -6.56 -8.33 13.69
C ALA A 221 -5.34 -7.96 14.55
N VAL A 222 -4.42 -7.16 13.99
CA VAL A 222 -3.38 -6.45 14.76
C VAL A 222 -4.00 -5.16 15.28
N VAL A 223 -3.75 -4.86 16.54
CA VAL A 223 -4.30 -3.68 17.22
C VAL A 223 -3.16 -3.02 17.98
N ASP A 224 -3.09 -1.70 17.93
CA ASP A 224 -2.18 -0.90 18.74
C ASP A 224 -2.76 -0.70 20.15
N TYR A 225 -1.90 -0.69 21.16
CA TYR A 225 -2.30 -0.48 22.55
C TYR A 225 -1.97 0.96 22.96
N ASP A 226 -3.00 1.76 23.23
CA ASP A 226 -2.86 3.15 23.71
C ASP A 226 -2.33 3.23 25.16
#